data_AF-A0A323V701-F1
#
_entry.id   AF-A0A323V701-F1
#
_cell.length_a   1.000
_cell.length_b   1.000
_cell.length_c   1.000
_cell.angle_alpha   90.00
_cell.angle_beta   90.00
_cell.angle_gamma   90.00
#
_symmetry.space_group_name_H-M   'P 1'
#
loop_
_entity.id
_entity.type
_entity.pdbx_description
1 polymer ?
#
loop_
_entity_poly.entity_id
_entity_poly.type
_entity_poly.pdbx_seq_one_letter_code
_entity_poly.pdbx_strand_id
1 'polypeptide(L)' 'MSDLQTLPCPTCADETTFEQPTCIDGHTEDGGACPEWACTGCGTALVIGGVPVPQREVWHRAA' A
#
# COMPACT_ATOMS: atom_id res chain seq x y z
N MET A 1 12.46 -10.21 -2.66
CA MET A 1 13.20 -9.12 -1.98
C MET A 1 12.18 -8.01 -1.83
N SER A 2 11.75 -7.67 -0.62
CA SER A 2 10.85 -6.53 -0.42
C SER A 2 11.59 -5.25 -0.77
N ASP A 3 10.98 -4.38 -1.57
CA ASP A 3 11.53 -3.06 -1.84
C ASP A 3 11.50 -2.24 -0.55
N LEU A 4 12.67 -1.68 -0.19
CA LEU A 4 12.85 -0.83 0.97
C LEU A 4 13.22 0.58 0.51
N GLN A 5 12.60 1.59 1.11
CA GLN A 5 12.82 3.00 0.79
C GLN A 5 12.90 3.85 2.06
N THR A 6 13.67 4.93 2.02
CA THR A 6 13.70 5.93 3.11
C THR A 6 12.76 7.08 2.77
N LEU A 7 11.79 7.35 3.64
CA LEU A 7 10.75 8.37 3.44
C LEU A 7 10.44 9.09 4.77
N PRO A 8 9.95 10.34 4.73
CA PRO A 8 9.52 11.06 5.93
C PRO A 8 8.24 10.43 6.49
N CYS A 9 8.29 9.94 7.73
CA CYS A 9 7.12 9.41 8.41
C CYS A 9 6.40 10.52 9.19
N PRO A 10 5.12 10.83 8.90
CA PRO A 10 4.39 11.88 9.61
C PRO A 10 4.10 11.52 11.08
N THR A 11 4.09 10.23 11.42
CA THR A 11 3.83 9.75 12.78
C THR A 11 5.10 9.72 13.62
N CYS A 12 6.24 9.29 13.05
CA CYS A 12 7.52 9.32 13.74
C CYS A 12 8.14 10.73 13.77
N ALA A 13 7.72 11.62 12.86
CA ALA A 13 8.30 12.93 12.62
C ALA A 13 9.79 12.90 12.25
N ASP A 14 10.23 11.85 11.53
CA ASP A 14 11.61 11.63 11.10
C ASP A 14 11.68 10.87 9.76
N GLU A 15 12.86 10.76 9.16
CA GLU A 15 13.09 9.91 7.99
C GLU A 15 13.26 8.45 8.44
N THR A 16 12.43 7.57 7.92
CA THR A 16 12.41 6.17 8.35
C THR A 16 12.41 5.22 7.16
N THR A 17 12.75 3.96 7.40
CA THR A 17 12.62 2.90 6.41
C THR A 17 11.14 2.50 6.27
N PHE A 18 10.72 2.38 5.03
CA PHE A 18 9.42 1.87 4.62
C PHE A 18 9.61 0.62 3.78
N GLU A 19 8.68 -0.32 3.92
CA GLU A 19 8.59 -1.50 3.08
C GLU A 19 7.27 -1.52 2.30
N GLN A 20 7.29 -2.12 1.12
CA GLN A 20 6.07 -2.37 0.35
C GLN A 20 5.64 -3.84 0.57
N PRO A 21 4.62 -4.11 1.39
CA PRO A 21 4.20 -5.46 1.71
C PRO A 21 3.52 -6.14 0.51
N THR A 22 3.52 -7.47 0.50
CA THR A 22 2.67 -8.25 -0.40
C THR A 22 1.20 -7.94 -0.11
N CYS A 23 0.40 -7.77 -1.16
CA CYS A 23 -0.95 -7.29 -1.02
C CYS A 23 -1.94 -8.40 -0.70
N ILE A 24 -2.33 -8.48 0.57
CA ILE A 24 -3.34 -9.43 1.07
C ILE A 24 -4.76 -8.87 0.89
N ASP A 25 -4.91 -7.55 0.88
CA ASP A 25 -6.22 -6.86 0.81
C ASP A 25 -6.84 -6.84 -0.59
N GLY A 26 -6.14 -7.39 -1.59
CA GLY A 26 -6.67 -7.52 -2.96
C GLY A 26 -6.63 -6.24 -3.80
N HIS A 27 -5.78 -5.27 -3.45
CA HIS A 27 -5.58 -4.06 -4.28
C HIS A 27 -4.92 -4.34 -5.63
N THR A 28 -4.36 -5.54 -5.81
CA THR A 28 -3.75 -6.00 -7.07
C THR A 28 -4.35 -7.35 -7.44
N GLU A 29 -4.63 -7.54 -8.73
CA GLU A 29 -5.31 -8.76 -9.24
C GLU A 29 -4.51 -10.04 -8.94
N ASP A 30 -3.18 -9.96 -9.01
CA ASP A 30 -2.29 -11.12 -8.82
C ASP A 30 -1.67 -11.23 -7.41
N GLY A 31 -2.12 -10.40 -6.44
CA GLY A 31 -1.49 -10.37 -5.10
C GLY A 31 -0.05 -9.85 -5.11
N GLY A 32 0.24 -8.89 -5.99
CA GLY A 32 1.52 -8.19 -6.09
C GLY A 32 1.81 -7.29 -4.88
N ALA A 33 2.70 -6.32 -5.06
CA ALA A 33 3.01 -5.36 -3.99
C ALA A 33 1.81 -4.43 -3.73
N CYS A 34 1.45 -4.20 -2.47
CA CYS A 34 0.40 -3.24 -2.15
C CYS A 34 0.83 -1.83 -2.56
N PRO A 35 -0.11 -0.96 -2.97
CA PRO A 35 0.22 0.41 -3.37
C PRO A 35 0.73 1.27 -2.20
N GLU A 36 0.61 0.77 -0.97
CA GLU A 36 1.08 1.43 0.23
C GLU A 36 2.50 1.03 0.61
N TRP A 37 3.22 2.00 1.14
CA TRP A 37 4.51 1.86 1.80
C TRP A 37 4.27 1.95 3.30
N ALA A 38 4.60 0.90 4.03
CA ALA A 38 4.43 0.83 5.48
C ALA A 38 5.74 1.16 6.21
N CYS A 39 5.70 2.11 7.13
CA CYS A 39 6.84 2.43 8.00
C CYS A 39 7.20 1.21 8.85
N THR A 40 8.43 0.72 8.76
CA THR A 40 8.85 -0.49 9.49
C THR A 40 8.97 -0.27 11.00
N GLY A 41 9.00 0.99 11.45
CA GLY A 41 9.06 1.35 12.87
C GLY A 41 7.69 1.46 13.54
N CYS A 42 6.72 2.13 12.90
CA CYS A 42 5.43 2.44 13.52
C CYS A 42 4.19 1.91 12.76
N GLY A 43 4.37 1.36 11.56
CA GLY A 43 3.28 0.83 10.73
C GLY A 43 2.45 1.88 9.97
N THR A 44 2.77 3.18 10.07
CA THR A 44 2.08 4.20 9.26
C THR A 44 2.26 3.93 7.77
N ALA A 45 1.16 3.86 7.03
CA ALA A 45 1.15 3.60 5.60
C ALA A 45 1.03 4.89 4.78
N LEU A 46 1.85 5.02 3.74
CA LEU A 46 1.81 6.10 2.76
C LEU A 46 1.55 5.55 1.37
N VAL A 47 0.75 6.25 0.58
CA VAL A 47 0.52 5.93 -0.83
C VAL A 47 1.22 6.99 -1.67
N ILE A 48 2.19 6.59 -2.48
CA ILE A 48 3.05 7.51 -3.24
C ILE A 48 2.95 7.19 -4.73
N GLY A 49 2.65 8.21 -5.54
CA GLY A 49 2.45 8.08 -6.99
C GLY A 49 0.98 7.97 -7.40
N GLY A 50 0.74 7.68 -8.68
CA GLY A 50 -0.61 7.43 -9.20
C GLY A 50 -1.00 5.97 -8.99
N VAL A 51 -1.86 5.70 -8.01
CA VAL A 51 -2.42 4.36 -7.84
C VAL A 51 -3.53 4.14 -8.87
N PRO A 52 -3.53 3.03 -9.62
CA PRO A 52 -4.70 2.62 -10.38
C PRO A 52 -5.87 2.47 -9.40
N VAL A 53 -6.86 3.34 -9.51
CA VAL A 53 -8.04 3.27 -8.64
C VAL A 53 -8.83 2.03 -9.06
N PRO A 54 -9.00 1.02 -8.19
CA PRO A 54 -9.80 -0.14 -8.54
C PRO A 54 -11.23 0.32 -8.86
N GLN A 55 -11.73 -0.10 -10.01
CA GLN A 55 -13.13 0.14 -10.36
C GLN A 55 -13.98 -0.67 -9.38
N ARG A 56 -14.93 -0.03 -8.70
CA ARG A 56 -15.92 -0.75 -7.90
C ARG A 56 -16.58 -1.80 -8.78
N GLU A 57 -16.48 -3.07 -8.40
CA GLU A 57 -17.33 -4.09 -8.98
C GLU A 57 -18.77 -3.79 -8.59
N VAL A 58 -19.58 -3.38 -9.58
CA VAL A 58 -21.01 -3.23 -9.41
C VAL A 58 -21.57 -4.65 -9.33
N TRP A 59 -21.80 -5.12 -8.12
CA TRP A 59 -22.51 -6.37 -7.89
C TRP A 59 -23.92 -6.25 -8.45
N HIS A 60 -24.14 -6.79 -9.65
CA HIS A 60 -25.49 -6.98 -10.15
C HIS A 60 -26.15 -8.09 -9.35
N ARG A 61 -27.05 -7.73 -8.45
CA ARG A 61 -27.90 -8.69 -7.75
C ARG A 61 -28.70 -9.43 -8.81
N ALA A 62 -28.43 -10.73 -8.99
CA ALA A 62 -29.23 -11.58 -9.85
C ALA A 62 -30.67 -11.60 -9.32
N ALA A 63 -31.62 -11.31 -10.20
CA ALA A 63 -33.05 -11.31 -9.92
C ALA A 63 -33.61 -12.74 -9.87
#